data_AF-A0A699XBE2-F1
#
_entry.id   AF-A0A699XBE2-F1
#
_cell.length_a   1.000
_cell.length_b   1.000
_cell.length_c   1.000
_cell.angle_alpha   90.00
_cell.angle_beta   90.00
_cell.angle_gamma   90.00
#
_symmetry.space_group_name_H-M   'P 1'
#
loop_
_entity.id
_entity.type
_entity.pdbx_description
1 polymer ?
#
loop_
_entity_poly.entity_id
_entity_poly.type
_entity_poly.pdbx_seq_one_letter_code
_entity_poly.pdbx_strand_id
1 'polypeptide(L)' 'DLNELQRVLLGRTPSVAVLDGRTLQSTPESGHQAGYDGAKKRKGSKAHIAVDTLGQLLSVVITPANEQERAQ' A
#
# COMPACT_ATOMS: atom_id res chain seq x y z
N ASP A 1 -12.85 6.29 -4.91
CA ASP A 1 -12.84 4.81 -4.95
C ASP A 1 -14.27 4.28 -4.74
N LEU A 2 -14.64 3.09 -5.23
CA LEU A 2 -15.98 2.49 -5.01
C LEU A 2 -16.26 2.24 -3.52
N ASN A 3 -15.25 1.79 -2.77
CA ASN A 3 -15.38 1.56 -1.33
C ASN A 3 -15.66 2.86 -0.57
N GLU A 4 -15.00 3.94 -0.98
CA GLU A 4 -15.22 5.27 -0.44
C GLU A 4 -16.66 5.77 -0.71
N LEU A 5 -17.17 5.58 -1.93
CA LEU A 5 -18.57 5.92 -2.25
C LEU A 5 -19.56 5.12 -1.41
N GLN A 6 -19.37 3.81 -1.28
CA GLN A 6 -20.21 2.96 -0.45
C GLN A 6 -20.19 3.43 1.02
N ARG A 7 -19.02 3.80 1.53
CA ARG A 7 -18.85 4.30 2.89
C ARG A 7 -19.65 5.58 3.13
N VAL A 8 -19.54 6.55 2.22
CA VAL A 8 -20.29 7.82 2.30
C VAL A 8 -21.79 7.58 2.22
N LEU A 9 -22.25 6.77 1.26
CA LEU A 9 -23.69 6.49 1.08
C LEU A 9 -24.32 5.76 2.28
N LEU A 10 -23.57 4.88 2.94
CA LEU A 10 -24.02 4.16 4.12
C LEU A 10 -23.75 4.89 5.44
N GLY A 11 -23.17 6.10 5.40
CA GLY A 11 -22.80 6.86 6.61
C GLY A 11 -21.79 6.13 7.51
N ARG A 12 -20.94 5.27 6.93
CA ARG A 12 -19.95 4.49 7.69
C ARG A 12 -18.68 5.29 7.90
N THR A 13 -18.07 5.16 9.06
CA THR A 13 -16.72 5.70 9.32
C THR A 13 -15.89 4.57 9.92
N PRO A 14 -14.76 4.17 9.30
CA PRO A 14 -13.92 3.12 9.86
C PRO A 14 -13.31 3.60 11.16
N SER A 15 -13.50 2.82 12.23
CA SER A 15 -12.94 3.10 13.55
C SER A 15 -11.59 2.43 13.79
N VAL A 16 -11.28 1.40 12.99
CA VAL A 16 -10.04 0.63 13.05
C VAL A 16 -9.51 0.43 11.63
N ALA A 17 -8.20 0.55 11.48
CA ALA A 17 -7.48 0.24 10.25
C ALA A 17 -6.43 -0.83 10.52
N VAL A 18 -6.31 -1.78 9.59
CA VAL A 18 -5.21 -2.74 9.53
C VAL A 18 -4.22 -2.24 8.48
N LEU A 19 -2.96 -2.14 8.88
CA LEU A 19 -1.86 -1.70 8.01
C LEU A 19 -1.00 -2.90 7.63
N ASP A 20 -0.70 -3.04 6.35
CA ASP A 20 0.24 -4.04 5.85
C ASP A 20 1.06 -3.48 4.68
N GLY A 21 2.28 -4.01 4.54
CA GLY A 21 3.25 -3.58 3.56
C GLY A 21 3.75 -4.76 2.73
N ARG A 22 3.70 -4.65 1.40
CA ARG A 22 4.28 -5.68 0.51
C ARG A 22 5.20 -5.12 -0.55
N THR A 23 6.34 -5.77 -0.77
CA THR A 23 7.25 -5.45 -1.87
C THR A 23 6.83 -6.18 -3.15
N LEU A 24 6.58 -5.41 -4.20
CA LEU A 24 6.22 -5.87 -5.53
C LEU A 24 7.41 -5.84 -6.47
N GLN A 25 7.64 -6.94 -7.18
CA GLN A 25 8.70 -7.02 -8.18
C GLN A 25 8.45 -6.02 -9.30
N SER A 26 9.43 -5.16 -9.58
CA SER A 26 9.36 -4.22 -10.69
C SER A 26 9.67 -4.89 -12.03
N THR A 27 9.18 -4.30 -13.11
CA THR A 27 9.60 -4.63 -14.48
C THR A 27 10.89 -3.86 -14.84
N PRO A 28 11.58 -4.23 -15.94
CA PRO A 28 12.74 -3.47 -16.41
C PRO A 28 12.45 -1.98 -16.69
N GLU A 29 11.22 -1.67 -17.13
CA GLU A 29 10.78 -0.32 -17.51
C GLU A 29 10.50 0.58 -16.29
N SER A 30 10.44 0.01 -15.08
CA SER A 30 10.15 0.78 -13.86
C SER A 30 11.28 1.75 -13.45
N GLY A 31 12.45 1.64 -14.07
CA GLY A 31 13.52 2.63 -14.00
C GLY A 31 13.94 3.01 -12.57
N HIS A 32 13.94 4.32 -12.30
CA HIS A 32 14.32 4.94 -11.02
C HIS A 32 13.17 4.98 -9.99
N GLN A 33 11.95 4.61 -10.38
CA GLN A 33 10.81 4.56 -9.46
C GLN A 33 10.82 3.29 -8.58
N ALA A 34 11.68 2.32 -8.91
CA ALA A 34 11.85 1.08 -8.16
C ALA A 34 13.15 1.08 -7.33
N GLY A 35 13.02 0.72 -6.06
CA GLY A 35 14.11 0.56 -5.09
C GLY A 35 14.51 -0.92 -4.92
N TYR A 36 15.69 -1.19 -4.34
CA TYR A 36 16.09 -2.55 -3.99
C TYR A 36 15.77 -2.85 -2.53
N ASP A 37 14.93 -3.85 -2.30
CA ASP A 37 14.63 -4.37 -0.96
C ASP A 37 15.62 -5.49 -0.62
N GLY A 38 16.58 -5.18 0.25
CA GLY A 38 17.60 -6.15 0.68
C GLY A 38 17.04 -7.33 1.50
N ALA A 39 15.94 -7.13 2.23
CA ALA A 39 15.32 -8.19 3.02
C ALA A 39 14.58 -9.20 2.13
N LYS A 40 13.94 -8.70 1.07
CA LYS A 40 13.24 -9.54 0.07
C LYS A 40 14.11 -9.93 -1.12
N LYS A 41 15.32 -9.35 -1.23
CA LYS A 41 16.32 -9.55 -2.29
C LYS A 41 15.78 -9.28 -3.70
N ARG A 42 14.96 -8.23 -3.85
CA ARG A 42 14.26 -7.93 -5.11
C ARG A 42 14.19 -6.43 -5.37
N LYS A 43 14.29 -6.04 -6.65
CA LYS A 43 14.04 -4.65 -7.09
C LYS A 43 12.55 -4.47 -7.30
N GLY A 44 12.00 -3.39 -6.77
CA GLY A 44 10.56 -3.26 -6.66
C GLY A 44 10.06 -1.94 -6.11
N SER A 45 8.75 -1.90 -5.93
CA SER A 45 8.05 -0.88 -5.16
C SER A 45 7.41 -1.52 -3.95
N LYS A 46 7.25 -0.78 -2.85
CA LYS A 46 6.53 -1.23 -1.67
C LYS A 46 5.14 -0.60 -1.68
N ALA A 47 4.13 -1.45 -1.52
CA ALA A 47 2.75 -1.03 -1.37
C ALA A 47 2.38 -1.04 0.11
N HIS A 48 2.15 0.15 0.65
CA HIS A 48 1.60 0.38 1.99
C HIS A 48 0.08 0.43 1.87
N ILE A 49 -0.60 -0.53 2.49
CA ILE A 49 -2.04 -0.72 2.32
C ILE A 49 -2.71 -0.55 3.67
N ALA A 50 -3.76 0.27 3.69
CA ALA A 50 -4.68 0.38 4.82
C ALA A 50 -6.04 -0.20 4.42
N VAL A 51 -6.56 -1.12 5.22
CA VAL A 51 -7.91 -1.66 5.07
C VAL A 51 -8.69 -1.51 6.38
N ASP A 52 -10.02 -1.49 6.29
CA ASP A 52 -10.87 -1.59 7.47
C ASP A 52 -11.01 -3.05 7.96
N THR A 53 -11.80 -3.25 9.02
CA THR A 53 -12.03 -4.59 9.61
C THR A 53 -12.83 -5.54 8.72
N LEU A 54 -13.50 -5.04 7.69
CA LEU A 54 -14.22 -5.83 6.69
C LEU A 54 -13.36 -6.09 5.44
N GLY A 55 -12.11 -5.60 5.42
CA GLY A 55 -11.19 -5.71 4.30
C GLY A 55 -11.44 -4.70 3.18
N GLN A 56 -12.23 -3.65 3.42
CA GLN A 56 -12.44 -2.58 2.44
C GLN A 56 -11.21 -1.67 2.40
N LEU A 57 -10.81 -1.29 1.19
CA LEU A 57 -9.64 -0.44 1.00
C LEU A 57 -9.89 0.97 1.54
N LEU A 58 -8.94 1.46 2.35
CA LEU A 58 -8.95 2.83 2.89
C LEU A 58 -7.92 3.70 2.18
N SER A 59 -6.72 3.19 1.96
CA SER A 59 -5.64 3.89 1.27
C SER A 59 -4.59 2.92 0.73
N VAL A 60 -3.91 3.34 -0.33
CA VAL A 60 -2.71 2.68 -0.86
C VAL A 60 -1.67 3.74 -1.18
N VAL A 61 -0.48 3.59 -0.61
CA VAL A 61 0.69 4.41 -0.94
C VAL A 61 1.75 3.51 -1.53
N ILE A 62 2.31 3.90 -2.68
CA ILE A 62 3.36 3.15 -3.36
C ILE A 62 4.65 3.95 -3.28
N THR A 63 5.71 3.31 -2.78
CA THR A 63 7.05 3.89 -2.63
C THR A 63 8.09 2.99 -3.31
N PRO A 64 9.30 3.49 -3.62
CA PRO A 64 10.43 2.64 -3.94
C PRO A 64 10.70 1.62 -2.81
N ALA A 65 11.02 0.36 -3.14
CA ALA A 65 11.07 -0.69 -2.11
C ALA A 65 12.21 -0.58 -1.07
N ASN A 66 13.15 0.35 -1.27
CA ASN A 66 14.18 0.70 -0.29
C ASN A 66 13.69 1.68 0.78
N GLU A 67 12.48 2.23 0.64
CA GLU A 67 11.86 3.04 1.69
C GLU A 67 11.36 2.16 2.86
N GLN A 68 11.53 2.68 4.07
CA GLN A 68 11.22 1.97 5.31
C GLN A 68 9.77 2.20 5.73
N GLU A 69 9.12 1.15 6.23
CA GLU A 69 7.72 1.19 6.69
C GLU A 69 7.49 2.26 7.76
N ARG A 70 8.45 2.44 8.68
CA ARG A 70 8.35 3.40 9.79
C ARG A 70 8.45 4.87 9.36
N ALA A 71 8.81 5.14 8.11
CA ALA A 71 8.91 6.49 7.58
C ALA A 71 7.63 6.96 6.88
N GLN A 72 6.62 6.09 6.82
CA GLN A 72 5.29 6.34 6.23
C GLN A 72 4.25 6.42 7.34
#